data_AF-A0A5D2XI88-F1
#
_entry.id   AF-A0A5D2XI88-F1
#
_cell.length_a   1.000
_cell.length_b   1.000
_cell.length_c   1.000
_cell.angle_alpha   90.00
_cell.angle_beta   90.00
_cell.angle_gamma   90.00
#
_symmetry.space_group_name_H-M   'P 1'
#
loop_
_entity.id
_entity.type
_entity.pdbx_description
1 polymer ?
#
loop_
_entity_poly.entity_id
_entity_poly.type
_entity_poly.pdbx_seq_one_letter_code
_entity_poly.pdbx_strand_id
1 'polypeptide(L)'
;MPWNSLMDRMMKELHSQGTKIEDIVAVLKRTPIHSRIIQAIKSAHALGCDLKIVSDANVFFIDTILKHHGLKECFSEINTNPSFVDEEGRLRIFPYHDFTEHPHGCPHPCPPNMCKGIVIERIQASLSAMEEKKTIIYMGDGLGDFCPSLKLGDGDYMLPRKDFPVWDLVCKNRSLIKAEVCEWSNGEEFEHVLLHFITKVTIDKSNTNGNNAIQLYSDCKVQTMPGSSHQAFSQTLYVPH
;
A
#
# COMPACT_ATOMS: atom_id res chain seq x y z
N MET A 1 -18.17 15.43 5.05
CA MET A 1 -16.84 16.02 5.33
C MET A 1 -15.79 15.02 4.86
N PRO A 2 -14.82 15.41 4.03
CA PRO A 2 -13.72 14.53 3.63
C PRO A 2 -12.99 13.95 4.84
N TRP A 3 -12.52 12.70 4.73
CA TRP A 3 -11.89 11.96 5.83
C TRP A 3 -10.76 12.73 6.51
N ASN A 4 -9.85 13.31 5.72
CA ASN A 4 -8.70 14.05 6.25
C ASN A 4 -9.11 15.29 7.08
N SER A 5 -10.08 16.07 6.57
CA SER A 5 -10.62 17.23 7.29
C SER A 5 -11.36 16.82 8.57
N LEU A 6 -12.04 15.67 8.55
CA LEU A 6 -12.67 15.11 9.74
C LEU A 6 -11.60 14.74 10.78
N MET A 7 -10.53 14.07 10.38
CA MET A 7 -9.45 13.70 11.28
C MET A 7 -8.75 14.91 11.91
N ASP A 8 -8.41 15.95 11.13
CA ASP A 8 -7.85 17.20 11.68
C ASP A 8 -8.79 17.89 12.67
N ARG A 9 -10.10 17.92 12.36
CA ARG A 9 -11.11 18.44 13.28
C ARG A 9 -11.19 17.61 14.55
N MET A 10 -11.17 16.28 14.47
CA MET A 10 -11.17 15.42 15.65
C MET A 10 -9.93 15.66 16.53
N MET A 11 -8.75 15.87 15.94
CA MET A 11 -7.55 16.21 16.71
C MET A 11 -7.70 17.56 17.44
N LYS A 12 -8.38 18.54 16.81
CA LYS A 12 -8.74 19.81 17.47
C LYS A 12 -9.65 19.58 18.69
N GLU A 13 -10.70 18.78 18.54
CA GLU A 13 -11.65 18.51 19.64
C GLU A 13 -11.01 17.71 20.79
N LEU A 14 -10.11 16.77 20.49
CA LEU A 14 -9.37 16.05 21.52
C LEU A 14 -8.44 16.99 22.31
N HIS A 15 -7.73 17.87 21.59
CA HIS A 15 -6.86 18.87 22.21
C HIS A 15 -7.66 19.85 23.09
N SER A 16 -8.84 20.31 22.65
CA SER A 16 -9.69 21.21 23.45
C SER A 16 -10.20 20.56 24.74
N GLN A 17 -10.26 19.22 24.79
CA GLN A 17 -10.59 18.44 25.98
C GLN A 17 -9.37 18.09 26.84
N GLY A 18 -8.18 18.61 26.51
CA GLY A 18 -6.95 18.42 27.28
C GLY A 18 -6.15 17.18 26.92
N THR A 19 -6.48 16.48 25.82
CA THR A 19 -5.66 15.37 25.31
C THR A 19 -4.31 15.90 24.84
N LYS A 20 -3.23 15.32 25.33
CA LYS A 20 -1.87 15.69 24.93
C LYS A 20 -1.35 14.79 23.82
N ILE A 21 -0.29 15.23 23.13
CA ILE A 21 0.37 14.44 22.10
C ILE A 21 0.91 13.12 22.67
N GLU A 22 1.39 13.13 23.90
CA GLU A 22 1.90 11.92 24.57
C GLU A 22 0.82 10.86 24.76
N ASP A 23 -0.42 11.27 25.01
CA ASP A 23 -1.57 10.37 25.12
C ASP A 23 -1.86 9.68 23.78
N ILE A 24 -1.81 10.46 22.69
CA ILE A 24 -1.96 9.94 21.32
C ILE A 24 -0.83 8.95 21.00
N VAL A 25 0.42 9.30 21.32
CA VAL A 25 1.58 8.42 21.14
C VAL A 25 1.42 7.11 21.92
N ALA A 26 0.95 7.17 23.17
CA ALA A 26 0.74 5.99 23.99
C ALA A 26 -0.32 5.05 23.39
N VAL A 27 -1.38 5.59 22.79
CA VAL A 27 -2.39 4.80 22.08
C VAL A 27 -1.82 4.20 20.79
N LEU A 28 -1.09 4.97 19.99
CA LEU A 28 -0.50 4.48 18.74
C LEU A 28 0.50 3.34 18.96
N LYS A 29 1.27 3.39 20.07
CA LYS A 29 2.18 2.27 20.44
C LYS A 29 1.45 0.97 20.76
N ARG A 30 0.14 1.02 21.03
CA ARG A 30 -0.70 -0.16 21.27
C ARG A 30 -1.36 -0.69 20.01
N THR A 31 -1.18 -0.05 18.86
CA THR A 31 -1.75 -0.51 17.59
C THR A 31 -1.23 -1.92 17.29
N PRO A 32 -2.11 -2.92 17.14
CA PRO A 32 -1.67 -4.29 16.91
C PRO A 32 -1.08 -4.44 15.52
N ILE A 33 0.14 -4.99 15.44
CA ILE A 33 0.75 -5.48 14.20
C ILE A 33 1.06 -6.96 14.40
N HIS A 34 0.63 -7.78 13.45
CA HIS A 34 0.91 -9.21 13.47
C HIS A 34 2.43 -9.45 13.42
N SER A 35 2.97 -10.27 14.32
CA SER A 35 4.43 -10.48 14.44
C SER A 35 5.08 -10.95 13.14
N ARG A 36 4.38 -11.80 12.37
CA ARG A 36 4.80 -12.27 11.03
C ARG A 36 4.92 -11.15 9.99
N ILE A 37 4.10 -10.09 10.07
CA ILE A 37 4.23 -8.92 9.20
C ILE A 37 5.52 -8.15 9.54
N ILE A 38 5.83 -8.01 10.83
CA ILE A 38 7.10 -7.38 11.28
C ILE A 38 8.30 -8.18 10.76
N GLN A 39 8.24 -9.52 10.85
CA GLN A 39 9.29 -10.40 10.32
C GLN A 39 9.41 -10.26 8.79
N ALA A 40 8.29 -10.29 8.07
CA ALA A 40 8.26 -10.14 6.62
C ALA A 40 8.92 -8.84 6.14
N ILE A 41 8.59 -7.70 6.78
CA ILE A 41 9.19 -6.39 6.46
C ILE A 41 10.70 -6.42 6.68
N LYS A 42 11.16 -6.92 7.84
CA LYS A 42 12.59 -7.00 8.17
C LYS A 42 13.33 -7.92 7.20
N SER A 43 12.76 -9.07 6.87
CA SER A 43 13.33 -10.02 5.91
C SER A 43 13.41 -9.42 4.51
N ALA A 44 12.35 -8.77 4.02
CA ALA A 44 12.38 -8.10 2.72
C ALA A 44 13.45 -7.00 2.66
N HIS A 45 13.57 -6.20 3.72
CA HIS A 45 14.63 -5.19 3.81
C HIS A 45 16.04 -5.82 3.83
N ALA A 46 16.24 -6.89 4.59
CA ALA A 46 17.52 -7.62 4.66
C ALA A 46 17.89 -8.29 3.32
N LEU A 47 16.90 -8.65 2.51
CA LEU A 47 17.08 -9.14 1.14
C LEU A 47 17.37 -8.03 0.12
N GLY A 48 17.49 -6.78 0.56
CA GLY A 48 17.86 -5.63 -0.28
C GLY A 48 16.69 -5.01 -1.05
N CYS A 49 15.44 -5.31 -0.68
CA CYS A 49 14.28 -4.63 -1.28
C CYS A 49 14.22 -3.15 -0.84
N ASP A 50 13.93 -2.27 -1.80
CA ASP A 50 13.56 -0.89 -1.51
C ASP A 50 12.09 -0.82 -1.06
N LEU A 51 11.86 -0.70 0.25
CA LEU A 51 10.51 -0.69 0.80
C LEU A 51 9.95 0.72 0.88
N LYS A 52 8.70 0.90 0.45
CA LYS A 52 7.98 2.17 0.47
C LYS A 52 6.58 1.99 1.03
N ILE A 53 6.07 3.00 1.71
CA ILE A 53 4.67 3.03 2.19
C ILE A 53 3.88 4.01 1.33
N VAL A 54 2.69 3.59 0.88
CA VAL A 54 1.68 4.45 0.25
C VAL A 54 0.37 4.29 1.01
N SER A 55 0.05 5.26 1.87
CA SER A 55 -1.03 5.12 2.86
C SER A 55 -1.86 6.38 3.02
N ASP A 56 -3.18 6.21 3.11
CA ASP A 56 -4.14 7.30 3.37
C ASP A 56 -4.30 7.60 4.88
N ALA A 57 -3.27 7.31 5.68
CA ALA A 57 -3.20 7.69 7.09
C ALA A 57 -2.59 9.10 7.24
N ASN A 58 -1.54 9.28 8.05
CA ASN A 58 -0.75 10.52 8.10
C ASN A 58 0.67 10.25 8.64
N VAL A 59 1.59 11.19 8.41
CA VAL A 59 3.02 11.05 8.76
C VAL A 59 3.22 10.73 10.24
N PHE A 60 2.62 11.52 11.14
CA PHE A 60 2.75 11.37 12.59
C PHE A 60 2.34 9.97 13.08
N PHE A 61 1.21 9.43 12.60
CA PHE A 61 0.75 8.09 12.99
C PHE A 61 1.69 7.00 12.51
N ILE A 62 2.01 7.01 11.21
CA ILE A 62 2.87 5.99 10.61
C ILE A 62 4.24 6.01 11.27
N ASP A 63 4.85 7.19 11.40
CA ASP A 63 6.19 7.34 11.97
C ASP A 63 6.26 6.87 13.43
N THR A 64 5.25 7.21 14.24
CA THR A 64 5.15 6.77 15.64
C THR A 64 5.08 5.24 15.75
N ILE A 65 4.23 4.60 14.94
CA ILE A 65 4.04 3.14 14.95
C ILE A 65 5.31 2.44 14.45
N LEU A 66 5.91 2.90 13.35
CA LEU A 66 7.13 2.30 12.81
C LEU A 66 8.30 2.40 13.77
N LYS A 67 8.49 3.56 14.42
CA LYS A 67 9.53 3.75 15.44
C LYS A 67 9.34 2.80 16.63
N HIS A 68 8.10 2.63 17.10
CA HIS A 68 7.79 1.72 18.20
C HIS A 68 8.19 0.27 17.90
N HIS A 69 7.96 -0.20 16.66
CA HIS A 69 8.29 -1.56 16.24
C HIS A 69 9.71 -1.73 15.68
N GLY A 70 10.52 -0.66 15.64
CA GLY A 70 11.87 -0.69 15.07
C GLY A 70 11.88 -0.99 13.57
N LEU A 71 10.89 -0.46 12.84
CA LEU A 71 10.70 -0.66 11.40
C LEU A 71 10.98 0.60 10.56
N LYS A 72 11.23 1.74 11.22
CA LYS A 72 11.37 3.02 10.52
C LYS A 72 12.46 3.00 9.44
N GLU A 73 13.62 2.45 9.78
CA GLU A 73 14.78 2.38 8.88
C GLU A 73 14.60 1.38 7.72
N CYS A 74 13.59 0.51 7.79
CA CYS A 74 13.31 -0.43 6.70
C CYS A 74 12.72 0.26 5.46
N PHE A 75 12.11 1.43 5.63
CA PHE A 75 11.39 2.14 4.56
C PHE A 75 12.16 3.37 4.08
N SER A 76 12.48 3.42 2.78
CA SER A 76 13.16 4.57 2.18
C SER A 76 12.23 5.77 1.96
N GLU A 77 10.92 5.52 1.86
CA GLU A 77 9.95 6.54 1.48
C GLU A 77 8.57 6.24 2.08
N ILE A 78 7.91 7.29 2.58
CA ILE A 78 6.55 7.23 3.12
C ILE A 78 5.71 8.30 2.42
N ASN A 79 4.77 7.85 1.59
CA ASN A 79 3.80 8.68 0.90
C ASN A 79 2.48 8.63 1.63
N THR A 80 2.13 9.75 2.27
CA THR A 80 0.92 9.86 3.07
C THR A 80 0.55 11.32 3.29
N ASN A 81 -0.64 11.56 3.84
CA ASN A 81 -1.11 12.88 4.22
C ASN A 81 -0.13 13.57 5.20
N PRO A 82 0.31 14.82 4.93
CA PRO A 82 1.18 15.56 5.84
C PRO A 82 0.55 15.76 7.22
N SER A 83 1.36 15.69 8.27
CA SER A 83 0.94 16.06 9.62
C SER A 83 2.09 16.59 10.45
N PHE A 84 1.78 17.48 11.40
CA PHE A 84 2.74 18.05 12.36
C PHE A 84 2.01 18.48 13.64
N VAL A 85 2.76 18.63 14.73
CA VAL A 85 2.23 19.24 15.97
C VAL A 85 2.47 20.74 15.89
N ASP A 86 1.41 21.55 16.01
CA ASP A 86 1.51 23.01 15.98
C ASP A 86 2.03 23.60 17.29
N GLU A 87 2.17 24.93 17.34
CA GLU A 87 2.72 25.67 18.47
C GLU A 87 1.85 25.53 19.73
N GLU A 88 0.56 25.25 19.56
CA GLU A 88 -0.40 24.99 20.64
C GLU A 88 -0.34 23.55 21.15
N GLY A 89 0.44 22.66 20.52
CA GLY A 89 0.54 21.25 20.90
C GLY A 89 -0.60 20.39 20.33
N ARG A 90 -1.30 20.86 19.29
CA ARG A 90 -2.33 20.10 18.57
C ARG A 90 -1.73 19.41 17.36
N LEU A 91 -2.15 18.16 17.15
CA LEU A 91 -1.83 17.44 15.92
C LEU A 91 -2.65 18.00 14.74
N ARG A 92 -1.95 18.49 13.72
CA ARG A 92 -2.50 18.98 12.46
C ARG A 92 -2.34 17.95 11.37
N ILE A 93 -3.39 17.76 10.58
CA ILE A 93 -3.43 16.79 9.48
C ILE A 93 -3.93 17.51 8.22
N PHE A 94 -3.23 17.32 7.11
CA PHE A 94 -3.51 17.97 5.83
C PHE A 94 -3.66 16.93 4.72
N PRO A 95 -4.42 17.21 3.66
CA PRO A 95 -4.57 16.26 2.58
C PRO A 95 -3.28 16.21 1.73
N TYR A 96 -2.98 15.04 1.16
CA TYR A 96 -1.83 14.86 0.27
C TYR A 96 -2.00 15.65 -1.06
N HIS A 97 -3.22 15.67 -1.60
CA HIS A 97 -3.64 16.54 -2.68
C HIS A 97 -4.54 17.63 -2.11
N ASP A 98 -4.27 18.90 -2.46
CA ASP A 98 -5.23 19.96 -2.24
C ASP A 98 -6.43 19.78 -3.17
N PHE A 99 -7.44 19.08 -2.69
CA PHE A 99 -8.65 18.80 -3.45
C PHE A 99 -9.65 19.96 -3.48
N THR A 100 -9.37 21.07 -2.78
CA THR A 100 -10.23 22.26 -2.81
C THR A 100 -9.89 23.15 -4.00
N GLU A 101 -8.61 23.26 -4.33
CA GLU A 101 -8.14 24.05 -5.47
C GLU A 101 -7.73 23.17 -6.67
N HIS A 102 -7.12 22.02 -6.42
CA HIS A 102 -6.45 21.18 -7.42
C HIS A 102 -6.81 19.70 -7.26
N PRO A 103 -8.09 19.30 -7.49
CA PRO A 103 -8.48 17.90 -7.41
C PRO A 103 -7.62 17.05 -8.36
N HIS A 104 -7.17 15.90 -7.88
CA HIS A 104 -6.22 15.06 -8.62
C HIS A 104 -6.81 14.40 -9.89
N GLY A 105 -8.09 14.61 -10.20
CA GLY A 105 -8.71 14.22 -11.48
C GLY A 105 -8.77 12.71 -11.77
N CYS A 106 -8.59 11.85 -10.76
CA CYS A 106 -8.58 10.41 -10.97
C CYS A 106 -10.02 9.91 -11.24
N PRO A 107 -10.27 9.14 -12.30
CA PRO A 107 -11.61 8.62 -12.61
C PRO A 107 -12.00 7.39 -11.76
N HIS A 108 -11.09 6.87 -10.95
CA HIS A 108 -11.28 5.70 -10.10
C HIS A 108 -11.77 6.13 -8.70
N PRO A 109 -12.30 5.21 -7.87
CA PRO A 109 -12.80 5.52 -6.53
C PRO A 109 -11.66 5.79 -5.53
N CYS A 110 -10.85 6.81 -5.80
CA CYS A 110 -9.82 7.31 -4.90
C CYS A 110 -10.42 8.38 -3.97
N PRO A 111 -10.03 8.39 -2.68
CA PRO A 111 -10.33 9.52 -1.81
C PRO A 111 -9.78 10.82 -2.40
N PRO A 112 -10.52 11.94 -2.30
CA PRO A 112 -10.12 13.21 -2.91
C PRO A 112 -8.77 13.71 -2.36
N ASN A 113 -8.43 13.36 -1.13
CA ASN A 113 -7.20 13.81 -0.49
C ASN A 113 -5.95 13.04 -0.93
N MET A 114 -6.06 11.84 -1.50
CA MET A 114 -4.88 11.06 -1.89
C MET A 114 -5.21 10.00 -2.96
N CYS A 115 -4.61 10.12 -4.14
CA CYS A 115 -4.64 9.07 -5.16
C CYS A 115 -3.35 8.26 -5.09
N LYS A 116 -3.43 7.04 -4.54
CA LYS A 116 -2.29 6.13 -4.47
C LYS A 116 -1.76 5.73 -5.87
N GLY A 117 -2.62 5.72 -6.89
CA GLY A 117 -2.21 5.42 -8.26
C GLY A 117 -1.23 6.45 -8.85
N ILE A 118 -1.47 7.74 -8.62
CA ILE A 118 -0.55 8.81 -9.04
C ILE A 118 0.80 8.69 -8.33
N VAL A 119 0.79 8.28 -7.04
CA VAL A 119 2.04 8.01 -6.30
C VAL A 119 2.82 6.86 -6.95
N ILE A 120 2.15 5.78 -7.36
CA ILE A 120 2.80 4.65 -8.04
C ILE A 120 3.35 5.06 -9.40
N GLU A 121 2.63 5.87 -10.19
CA GLU A 121 3.15 6.39 -11.46
C GLU A 121 4.43 7.21 -11.26
N ARG A 122 4.50 8.06 -10.22
CA ARG A 122 5.72 8.79 -9.87
C ARG A 122 6.87 7.87 -9.49
N ILE A 123 6.59 6.82 -8.72
CA ILE A 123 7.59 5.81 -8.34
C ILE A 123 8.10 5.10 -9.60
N GLN A 124 7.22 4.63 -10.48
CA GLN A 124 7.58 3.99 -11.75
C GLN A 124 8.41 4.90 -12.65
N ALA A 125 8.08 6.19 -12.75
CA ALA A 125 8.89 7.16 -13.49
C ALA A 125 10.31 7.28 -12.93
N SER A 126 10.45 7.27 -11.60
CA SER A 126 11.75 7.32 -10.92
C SER A 126 12.56 6.03 -11.15
N LEU A 127 11.91 4.88 -11.16
CA LEU A 127 12.54 3.59 -11.44
C LEU A 127 12.93 3.44 -12.90
N SER A 128 12.19 4.05 -13.83
CA SER A 128 12.48 3.98 -15.28
C SER A 128 13.74 4.72 -15.68
N ALA A 129 14.25 5.61 -14.81
CA ALA A 129 15.54 6.28 -14.99
C ALA A 129 16.74 5.41 -14.57
N MET A 130 16.49 4.24 -13.96
CA MET A 130 17.54 3.30 -13.56
C MET A 130 17.91 2.36 -14.71
N GLU A 131 19.17 1.95 -14.79
CA GLU A 131 19.64 1.01 -15.81
C GLU A 131 19.01 -0.39 -15.66
N GLU A 132 18.76 -0.82 -14.43
CA GLU A 132 18.16 -2.12 -14.13
C GLU A 132 16.64 -2.01 -14.01
N LYS A 133 15.90 -2.83 -14.79
CA LYS A 133 14.45 -2.97 -14.64
C LYS A 133 14.13 -3.46 -13.22
N LYS A 134 13.36 -2.67 -12.48
CA LYS A 134 12.84 -3.05 -11.17
C LYS A 134 11.42 -3.64 -11.31
N THR A 135 11.11 -4.56 -10.41
CA THR A 135 9.78 -5.17 -10.28
C THR A 135 9.10 -4.60 -9.05
N ILE A 136 7.84 -4.21 -9.19
CA ILE A 136 7.02 -3.72 -8.08
C ILE A 136 6.17 -4.87 -7.53
N ILE A 137 6.29 -5.11 -6.22
CA ILE A 137 5.36 -5.95 -5.46
C ILE A 137 4.50 -4.99 -4.63
N TYR A 138 3.22 -4.86 -4.97
CA TYR A 138 2.27 -4.01 -4.27
C TYR A 138 1.37 -4.84 -3.36
N MET A 139 1.28 -4.48 -2.07
CA MET A 139 0.39 -5.14 -1.11
C MET A 139 -0.60 -4.13 -0.53
N GLY A 140 -1.88 -4.49 -0.46
CA GLY A 140 -2.90 -3.61 0.09
C GLY A 140 -4.24 -4.32 0.32
N ASP A 141 -5.15 -3.64 1.01
CA ASP A 141 -6.45 -4.18 1.41
C ASP A 141 -7.62 -3.21 1.13
N GLY A 142 -7.38 -1.89 1.18
CA GLY A 142 -8.44 -0.88 1.10
C GLY A 142 -8.87 -0.53 -0.33
N LEU A 143 -10.05 0.09 -0.47
CA LEU A 143 -10.56 0.56 -1.77
C LEU A 143 -9.55 1.42 -2.55
N GLY A 144 -8.81 2.29 -1.86
CA GLY A 144 -7.80 3.16 -2.46
C GLY A 144 -6.61 2.42 -3.10
N ASP A 145 -6.44 1.13 -2.82
CA ASP A 145 -5.39 0.28 -3.39
C ASP A 145 -5.75 -0.29 -4.77
N PHE A 146 -7.00 -0.12 -5.22
CA PHE A 146 -7.39 -0.55 -6.57
C PHE A 146 -6.74 0.30 -7.66
N CYS A 147 -6.65 1.62 -7.48
CA CYS A 147 -6.04 2.48 -8.50
C CYS A 147 -4.56 2.15 -8.78
N PRO A 148 -3.69 1.93 -7.76
CA PRO A 148 -2.38 1.33 -7.92
C PRO A 148 -2.34 0.07 -8.80
N SER A 149 -3.27 -0.87 -8.60
CA SER A 149 -3.29 -2.13 -9.34
C SER A 149 -3.42 -1.95 -10.86
N LEU A 150 -4.06 -0.86 -11.31
CA LEU A 150 -4.22 -0.52 -12.73
C LEU A 150 -2.97 0.11 -13.34
N LYS A 151 -2.01 0.54 -12.52
CA LYS A 151 -0.75 1.18 -12.94
C LYS A 151 0.39 0.18 -13.06
N LEU A 152 0.30 -0.94 -12.35
CA LEU A 152 1.30 -2.00 -12.38
C LEU A 152 1.35 -2.66 -13.77
N GLY A 153 2.57 -2.93 -14.23
CA GLY A 153 2.85 -3.44 -15.57
C GLY A 153 3.05 -4.96 -15.62
N ASP A 154 3.42 -5.44 -16.81
CA ASP A 154 3.79 -6.84 -17.01
C ASP A 154 5.11 -7.16 -16.26
N GLY A 155 5.04 -8.18 -15.41
CA GLY A 155 6.11 -8.59 -14.52
C GLY A 155 6.07 -7.97 -13.12
N ASP A 156 5.09 -7.09 -12.84
CA ASP A 156 4.79 -6.62 -11.48
C ASP A 156 3.77 -7.55 -10.79
N TYR A 157 3.64 -7.41 -9.47
CA TYR A 157 2.76 -8.21 -8.62
C TYR A 157 1.79 -7.34 -7.82
N MET A 158 0.50 -7.66 -7.88
CA MET A 158 -0.54 -7.10 -7.03
C MET A 158 -1.01 -8.15 -6.02
N LEU A 159 -0.82 -7.86 -4.73
CA LEU A 159 -1.12 -8.79 -3.64
C LEU A 159 -2.26 -8.25 -2.77
N PRO A 160 -3.53 -8.39 -3.20
CA PRO A 160 -4.69 -7.89 -2.47
C PRO A 160 -4.99 -8.76 -1.25
N ARG A 161 -5.37 -8.15 -0.13
CA ARG A 161 -5.87 -8.91 1.02
C ARG A 161 -7.24 -9.51 0.69
N LYS A 162 -7.34 -10.83 0.76
CA LYS A 162 -8.57 -11.58 0.48
C LYS A 162 -9.72 -11.12 1.38
N ASP A 163 -10.92 -11.03 0.82
CA ASP A 163 -12.15 -10.59 1.49
C ASP A 163 -12.14 -9.13 1.97
N PHE A 164 -11.19 -8.32 1.49
CA PHE A 164 -11.16 -6.87 1.69
C PHE A 164 -11.48 -6.13 0.38
N PRO A 165 -11.88 -4.84 0.45
CA PRO A 165 -12.46 -4.16 -0.72
C PRO A 165 -11.62 -4.13 -1.99
N VAL A 166 -10.28 -4.08 -1.89
CA VAL A 166 -9.42 -4.15 -3.07
C VAL A 166 -9.49 -5.49 -3.78
N TRP A 167 -9.61 -6.60 -3.03
CA TRP A 167 -9.69 -7.94 -3.59
C TRP A 167 -10.92 -8.10 -4.46
N ASP A 168 -12.09 -7.65 -3.98
CA ASP A 168 -13.33 -7.64 -4.77
C ASP A 168 -13.18 -6.87 -6.09
N LEU A 169 -12.56 -5.68 -6.05
CA LEU A 169 -12.36 -4.85 -7.24
C LEU A 169 -11.37 -5.48 -8.21
N VAL A 170 -10.27 -6.04 -7.71
CA VAL A 170 -9.27 -6.76 -8.52
C VAL A 170 -9.90 -7.98 -9.19
N CYS A 171 -10.69 -8.77 -8.47
CA CYS A 171 -11.39 -9.93 -9.03
C CYS A 171 -12.39 -9.52 -10.13
N LYS A 172 -13.21 -8.50 -9.88
CA LYS A 172 -14.20 -8.01 -10.86
C LYS A 172 -13.58 -7.39 -12.11
N ASN A 173 -12.38 -6.84 -12.00
CA ASN A 173 -11.72 -6.08 -13.07
C ASN A 173 -10.39 -6.71 -13.50
N ARG A 174 -10.24 -8.04 -13.34
CA ARG A 174 -8.97 -8.74 -13.56
C ARG A 174 -8.33 -8.48 -14.92
N SER A 175 -9.15 -8.31 -15.96
CA SER A 175 -8.71 -8.04 -17.34
C SER A 175 -8.08 -6.65 -17.53
N LEU A 176 -8.31 -5.71 -16.62
CA LEU A 176 -7.71 -4.37 -16.66
C LEU A 176 -6.33 -4.32 -15.97
N ILE A 177 -5.97 -5.38 -15.23
CA ILE A 177 -4.75 -5.43 -14.42
C ILE A 177 -3.72 -6.28 -15.15
N LYS A 178 -2.57 -5.66 -15.50
CA LYS A 178 -1.47 -6.36 -16.18
C LYS A 178 -0.63 -7.21 -15.23
N ALA A 179 -0.47 -6.74 -13.99
CA ALA A 179 0.28 -7.45 -12.96
C ALA A 179 -0.26 -8.87 -12.69
N GLU A 180 0.63 -9.75 -12.24
CA GLU A 180 0.24 -11.04 -11.66
C GLU A 180 -0.43 -10.78 -10.30
N VAL A 181 -1.53 -11.49 -10.02
CA VAL A 181 -2.35 -11.27 -8.83
C VAL A 181 -2.29 -12.49 -7.94
N CYS A 182 -2.00 -12.31 -6.66
CA CYS A 182 -2.03 -13.38 -5.65
C CYS A 182 -2.49 -12.81 -4.30
N GLU A 183 -3.61 -13.32 -3.79
CA GLU A 183 -4.18 -12.85 -2.53
C GLU A 183 -3.50 -13.41 -1.28
N TRP A 184 -3.71 -12.74 -0.15
CA TRP A 184 -3.30 -13.20 1.19
C TRP A 184 -4.39 -12.86 2.21
N SER A 185 -4.52 -13.64 3.28
CA SER A 185 -5.66 -13.52 4.22
C SER A 185 -5.24 -13.05 5.62
N ASN A 186 -4.06 -13.49 6.07
CA ASN A 186 -3.57 -13.26 7.44
C ASN A 186 -2.06 -12.95 7.45
N GLY A 187 -1.49 -12.74 8.64
CA GLY A 187 -0.08 -12.35 8.77
C GLY A 187 0.93 -13.44 8.37
N GLU A 188 0.58 -14.72 8.50
CA GLU A 188 1.45 -15.82 8.05
C GLU A 188 1.46 -15.90 6.52
N GLU A 189 0.29 -15.80 5.88
CA GLU A 189 0.19 -15.73 4.43
C GLU A 189 0.85 -14.46 3.86
N PHE A 190 0.71 -13.32 4.54
CA PHE A 190 1.41 -12.09 4.15
C PHE A 190 2.92 -12.31 4.05
N GLU A 191 3.52 -12.90 5.09
CA GLU A 191 4.95 -13.19 5.11
C GLU A 191 5.33 -14.18 4.00
N HIS A 192 4.61 -15.28 3.89
CA HIS A 192 4.91 -16.33 2.91
C HIS A 192 4.81 -15.80 1.47
N VAL A 193 3.71 -15.13 1.13
CA VAL A 193 3.47 -14.61 -0.22
C VAL A 193 4.50 -13.55 -0.59
N LEU A 194 4.81 -12.61 0.32
CA LEU A 194 5.83 -11.58 0.08
C LEU A 194 7.20 -12.22 -0.20
N LEU A 195 7.65 -13.13 0.66
CA LEU A 195 8.97 -13.77 0.51
C LEU A 195 9.02 -14.67 -0.73
N HIS A 196 7.92 -15.34 -1.09
CA HIS A 196 7.81 -16.11 -2.32
C HIS A 196 8.08 -15.23 -3.55
N PHE A 197 7.40 -14.09 -3.66
CA PHE A 197 7.58 -13.22 -4.84
C PHE A 197 8.93 -12.51 -4.85
N ILE A 198 9.51 -12.15 -3.70
CA ILE A 198 10.89 -11.64 -3.64
C ILE A 198 11.88 -12.69 -4.17
N THR A 199 11.70 -13.96 -3.76
CA THR A 199 12.54 -15.06 -4.23
C THR A 199 12.38 -15.30 -5.73
N LYS A 200 11.13 -15.31 -6.23
CA LYS A 200 10.82 -15.43 -7.66
C LYS A 200 11.53 -14.35 -8.49
N VAL A 201 11.41 -13.08 -8.08
CA VAL A 201 12.09 -11.95 -8.74
C VAL A 201 13.61 -12.12 -8.73
N THR A 202 14.18 -12.60 -7.63
CA THR A 202 15.62 -12.81 -7.50
C THR A 202 16.11 -13.91 -8.45
N ILE A 203 15.40 -15.03 -8.53
CA ILE A 203 15.72 -16.15 -9.42
C ILE A 203 15.58 -15.75 -10.89
N ASP A 204 14.51 -15.03 -11.25
CA ASP A 204 14.30 -14.60 -12.63
C ASP A 204 15.43 -13.65 -13.09
N LYS A 205 15.94 -12.81 -12.18
CA LYS A 205 17.13 -11.99 -12.44
C LYS A 205 18.41 -12.83 -12.60
N SER A 206 18.64 -13.84 -11.75
CA SER A 206 19.84 -14.67 -11.86
C SER A 206 19.86 -15.53 -13.12
N ASN A 207 18.70 -16.05 -13.52
CA ASN A 207 18.53 -16.84 -14.74
C ASN A 207 18.74 -15.99 -16.00
N THR A 208 18.27 -14.74 -15.98
CA THR A 208 18.51 -13.77 -17.08
C THR A 208 20.00 -13.39 -17.16
N ASN A 209 20.72 -13.39 -16.04
CA ASN A 209 22.14 -13.06 -15.95
C ASN A 209 23.09 -14.28 -16.04
N GLY A 210 22.59 -15.48 -16.34
CA GLY A 210 23.40 -16.67 -16.65
C GLY A 210 24.01 -17.43 -15.46
N ASN A 211 23.62 -17.15 -14.22
CA ASN A 211 24.15 -17.84 -13.03
C ASN A 211 23.10 -18.76 -12.41
N ASN A 212 23.18 -20.06 -12.71
CA ASN A 212 22.33 -21.09 -12.11
C ASN A 212 22.90 -21.56 -10.76
N ALA A 213 22.27 -21.15 -9.65
CA ALA A 213 22.47 -21.79 -8.36
C ALA A 213 21.21 -21.71 -7.46
N ILE A 214 20.68 -22.90 -7.16
CA ILE A 214 20.03 -23.33 -5.90
C ILE A 214 18.49 -23.28 -5.79
N GLN A 215 17.95 -24.51 -5.87
CA GLN A 215 17.12 -25.26 -4.90
C GLN A 215 15.76 -24.71 -4.43
N LEU A 216 14.74 -25.46 -4.87
CA LEU A 216 13.31 -25.27 -4.71
C LEU A 216 12.80 -25.48 -3.27
N TYR A 217 11.96 -24.57 -2.80
CA TYR A 217 10.83 -24.89 -1.93
C TYR A 217 9.58 -24.97 -2.80
N SER A 218 9.11 -26.20 -3.05
CA SER A 218 7.84 -26.47 -3.73
C SER A 218 6.77 -26.76 -2.68
N ASP A 219 5.71 -25.95 -2.67
CA ASP A 219 4.32 -26.38 -2.76
C ASP A 219 3.39 -25.27 -2.25
N CYS A 220 3.28 -24.19 -3.01
CA CYS A 220 2.08 -23.35 -2.94
C CYS A 220 1.18 -23.76 -4.11
N LYS A 221 0.01 -24.34 -3.80
CA LYS A 221 -1.07 -24.41 -4.78
C LYS A 221 -1.55 -22.98 -5.02
N VAL A 222 -0.91 -22.30 -5.97
CA VAL A 222 -1.38 -21.05 -6.55
C VAL A 222 -2.71 -21.38 -7.24
N GLN A 223 -3.82 -21.11 -6.56
CA GLN A 223 -5.12 -21.13 -7.22
C GLN A 223 -5.22 -19.84 -8.05
N THR A 224 -4.78 -19.91 -9.30
CA THR A 224 -5.08 -18.85 -10.26
C THR A 224 -6.59 -18.73 -10.38
N MET A 225 -7.14 -17.56 -10.07
CA MET A 225 -8.58 -17.30 -10.17
C MET A 225 -9.08 -17.64 -11.58
N PRO A 226 -10.18 -18.41 -11.72
CA PRO A 226 -10.74 -18.73 -13.03
C PRO A 226 -11.26 -17.45 -13.69
N GLY A 227 -10.79 -17.16 -14.91
CA GLY A 227 -11.24 -16.01 -15.70
C GLY A 227 -12.72 -16.13 -16.03
N SER A 228 -13.53 -15.15 -15.61
CA SER A 228 -14.95 -15.12 -15.97
C SER A 228 -15.12 -14.76 -17.44
N SER A 229 -15.86 -15.62 -18.15
CA SER A 229 -16.33 -15.44 -19.52
C SER A 229 -17.00 -14.09 -19.75
N HIS A 230 -16.67 -13.47 -20.88
CA HIS A 230 -17.19 -12.20 -21.37
C HIS A 230 -18.73 -12.12 -21.38
N GLN A 231 -19.27 -11.08 -20.76
CA GLN A 231 -20.53 -10.48 -21.19
C GLN A 231 -20.42 -8.96 -21.04
N ALA A 232 -20.48 -8.26 -22.17
CA ALA A 232 -20.48 -6.80 -22.22
C ALA A 232 -21.82 -6.29 -21.69
N PHE A 233 -21.79 -5.48 -20.62
CA PHE A 233 -22.92 -4.61 -20.28
C PHE A 233 -22.40 -3.21 -19.93
N SER A 234 -22.75 -2.29 -20.81
CA SER A 234 -22.80 -0.85 -20.55
C SER A 234 -23.86 -0.59 -19.48
N GLN A 235 -23.49 0.06 -18.39
CA GLN A 235 -24.37 1.00 -17.68
C GLN A 235 -23.60 1.84 -16.66
N THR A 236 -23.75 3.15 -16.81
CA THR A 236 -23.30 4.23 -15.94
C THR A 236 -23.77 4.01 -14.50
N LEU A 237 -22.83 4.07 -13.54
CA LEU A 237 -23.12 3.93 -12.12
C LEU A 237 -23.64 5.25 -11.53
N TYR A 238 -24.82 5.18 -10.90
CA TYR A 238 -25.38 6.22 -10.05
C TYR A 238 -24.94 6.00 -8.60
N VAL A 239 -24.58 7.07 -7.89
CA VAL A 239 -24.16 7.05 -6.48
C VAL A 239 -25.13 7.94 -5.68
N PRO A 240 -25.82 7.42 -4.65
CA PRO A 240 -26.58 8.25 -3.71
C PRO A 240 -25.66 8.95 -2.70
N HIS A 241 -26.03 10.18 -2.34
CA HIS A 241 -25.34 11.10 -1.42
C HIS A 241 -25.20 10.59 0.01
#